data_AF-A0A9Q1ZCF0-F1
#
_entry.id   AF-A0A9Q1ZCF0-F1
#
_cell.length_a   1.000
_cell.length_b   1.000
_cell.length_c   1.000
_cell.angle_alpha   90.00
_cell.angle_beta   90.00
_cell.angle_gamma   90.00
#
_symmetry.space_group_name_H-M   'P 1'
#
loop_
_entity.id
_entity.type
_entity.pdbx_description
1 polymer ?
#
loop_
_entity_poly.entity_id
_entity_poly.type
_entity_poly.pdbx_seq_one_letter_code
_entity_poly.pdbx_strand_id
1 'polypeptide(L)'
;MLRIEFLGEFYNEECNLYYNNDILYSGYVDDLVTSINNCLAFKLNYGKNKTCITVLKKLQDKIFFIPIQNINLNIHKNIIVNISEIEMVWEKIGYDFDDDINLINEIDKRELKLLWLINSKGLNDLGLLISNKIKDMIIAIIDETLNAQEMFYFWLDNSWNNIEGEITRTGLHMKNPLVIYIEHENKINEWIPLFYERERNIVLNLGCEWGVKISLEK
;
A
#
# COMPACT_ATOMS: atom_id res chain seq x y z
N MET A 1 -3.79 -12.54 3.60
CA MET A 1 -3.49 -13.75 2.83
C MET A 1 -4.05 -13.62 1.43
N LEU A 2 -3.19 -13.68 0.43
CA LEU A 2 -3.58 -13.70 -0.98
C LEU A 2 -4.07 -15.10 -1.37
N ARG A 3 -5.14 -15.19 -2.18
CA ARG A 3 -5.69 -16.46 -2.65
C ARG A 3 -6.36 -16.27 -4.00
N ILE A 4 -6.20 -17.23 -4.90
CA ILE A 4 -6.93 -17.28 -6.17
C ILE A 4 -7.79 -18.55 -6.25
N GLU A 5 -9.01 -18.38 -6.76
CA GLU A 5 -9.96 -19.46 -7.04
C GLU A 5 -10.36 -19.40 -8.51
N PHE A 6 -10.44 -20.56 -9.17
CA PHE A 6 -10.82 -20.67 -10.58
C PHE A 6 -12.24 -21.19 -10.73
N LEU A 7 -12.91 -20.71 -11.78
CA LEU A 7 -14.26 -21.07 -12.18
C LEU A 7 -14.27 -21.34 -13.68
N GLY A 8 -14.96 -22.40 -14.10
CA GLY A 8 -14.99 -22.81 -15.50
C GLY A 8 -13.84 -23.72 -15.90
N GLU A 9 -13.74 -24.02 -17.20
CA GLU A 9 -12.71 -24.89 -17.78
C GLU A 9 -12.24 -24.29 -19.13
N PHE A 10 -10.96 -24.52 -19.47
CA PHE A 10 -10.34 -24.13 -20.76
C PHE A 10 -10.41 -22.62 -21.06
N TYR A 11 -10.97 -22.24 -22.21
CA TYR A 11 -10.99 -20.85 -22.72
C TYR A 11 -11.94 -19.91 -21.98
N ASN A 12 -12.75 -20.42 -21.05
CA ASN A 12 -13.66 -19.63 -20.22
C ASN A 12 -13.24 -19.68 -18.74
N GLU A 13 -11.96 -19.91 -18.47
CA GLU A 13 -11.46 -19.92 -17.10
C GLU A 13 -11.47 -18.49 -16.53
N GLU A 14 -12.40 -18.28 -15.62
CA GLU A 14 -12.48 -17.09 -14.80
C GLU A 14 -11.75 -17.35 -13.48
N CYS A 15 -11.22 -16.29 -12.89
CA CYS A 15 -10.66 -16.36 -11.55
C CYS A 15 -11.18 -15.24 -10.65
N ASN A 16 -11.25 -15.56 -9.37
CA ASN A 16 -11.41 -14.59 -8.31
C ASN A 16 -10.09 -14.52 -7.52
N LEU A 17 -9.45 -13.36 -7.54
CA LEU A 17 -8.30 -13.05 -6.69
C LEU A 17 -8.81 -12.37 -5.42
N TYR A 18 -8.41 -12.90 -4.27
CA TYR A 18 -8.78 -12.42 -2.95
C TYR A 18 -7.56 -11.97 -2.17
N TYR A 19 -7.74 -10.93 -1.36
CA TYR A 19 -6.84 -10.61 -0.26
C TYR A 19 -7.64 -10.63 1.05
N ASN A 20 -7.26 -11.54 1.93
CA ASN A 20 -8.09 -11.96 3.06
C ASN A 20 -9.44 -12.49 2.54
N ASN A 21 -10.54 -11.80 2.84
CA ASN A 21 -11.90 -12.18 2.41
C ASN A 21 -12.45 -11.25 1.32
N ASP A 22 -11.62 -10.32 0.84
CA ASP A 22 -12.05 -9.27 -0.08
C ASP A 22 -11.63 -9.60 -1.50
N ILE A 23 -12.57 -9.45 -2.44
CA ILE A 23 -12.31 -9.62 -3.86
C ILE A 23 -11.44 -8.46 -4.34
N LEU A 24 -10.27 -8.77 -4.90
CA LEU A 24 -9.40 -7.84 -5.62
C LEU A 24 -9.67 -7.87 -7.12
N TYR A 25 -10.02 -9.05 -7.66
CA TYR A 25 -10.31 -9.25 -9.06
C TYR A 25 -11.35 -10.35 -9.24
N SER A 26 -12.20 -10.21 -10.23
CA SER A 26 -13.16 -11.22 -10.70
C SER A 26 -13.33 -11.07 -12.21
N GLY A 27 -12.98 -12.10 -12.99
CA GLY A 27 -13.03 -12.08 -14.45
C GLY A 27 -12.09 -13.11 -15.08
N TYR A 28 -11.82 -13.00 -16.38
CA TYR A 28 -10.95 -13.94 -17.11
C TYR A 28 -9.49 -13.88 -16.63
N VAL A 29 -8.84 -15.04 -16.52
CA VAL A 29 -7.42 -15.14 -16.09
C VAL A 29 -6.50 -14.28 -16.98
N ASP A 30 -6.71 -14.30 -18.30
CA ASP A 30 -5.93 -13.53 -19.28
C ASP A 30 -6.02 -12.01 -19.08
N ASP A 31 -7.09 -11.53 -18.45
CA ASP A 31 -7.31 -10.11 -18.16
C ASP A 31 -6.69 -9.68 -16.82
N LEU A 32 -6.26 -10.61 -15.96
CA LEU A 32 -5.72 -10.31 -14.64
C LEU A 32 -4.29 -9.76 -14.72
N VAL A 33 -3.41 -10.42 -15.48
CA VAL A 33 -1.98 -10.10 -15.55
C VAL A 33 -1.70 -9.17 -16.73
N THR A 34 -0.87 -8.17 -16.48
CA THR A 34 -0.37 -7.27 -17.53
C THR A 34 1.06 -6.83 -17.20
N SER A 35 1.70 -6.13 -18.14
CA SER A 35 3.00 -5.50 -17.91
C SER A 35 2.93 -4.02 -18.25
N ILE A 36 3.49 -3.18 -17.39
CA ILE A 36 3.60 -1.73 -17.62
C ILE A 36 5.01 -1.28 -17.30
N ASN A 37 5.67 -0.61 -18.25
CA ASN A 37 7.03 -0.10 -18.09
C ASN A 37 8.00 -1.17 -17.55
N ASN A 38 7.93 -2.38 -18.10
CA ASN A 38 8.69 -3.56 -17.66
C ASN A 38 8.50 -3.93 -16.17
N CYS A 39 7.35 -3.59 -15.60
CA CYS A 39 6.94 -4.05 -14.27
C CYS A 39 5.77 -5.03 -14.43
N LEU A 40 5.77 -6.10 -13.64
CA LEU A 40 4.58 -6.94 -13.47
C LEU A 40 3.46 -6.11 -12.86
N ALA A 41 2.26 -6.30 -13.37
CA ALA A 41 1.08 -5.62 -12.86
C ALA A 41 -0.14 -6.53 -12.89
N PHE A 42 -1.04 -6.27 -11.94
CA PHE A 42 -2.39 -6.78 -11.96
C PHE A 42 -3.38 -5.69 -12.39
N LYS A 43 -4.38 -6.09 -13.16
CA LYS A 43 -5.52 -5.26 -13.55
C LYS A 43 -6.69 -5.53 -12.60
N LEU A 44 -6.59 -4.99 -11.39
CA LEU A 44 -7.55 -5.25 -10.31
C LEU A 44 -8.87 -4.53 -10.54
N ASN A 45 -9.99 -5.13 -10.17
CA ASN A 45 -11.32 -4.51 -10.34
C ASN A 45 -12.15 -4.43 -9.05
N TYR A 46 -11.66 -4.99 -7.96
CA TYR A 46 -12.29 -5.03 -6.65
C TYR A 46 -13.78 -5.45 -6.69
N GLY A 47 -14.13 -6.38 -7.60
CA GLY A 47 -15.50 -6.85 -7.82
C GLY A 47 -16.42 -5.81 -8.50
N LYS A 48 -15.86 -4.87 -9.26
CA LYS A 48 -16.56 -3.79 -9.99
C LYS A 48 -16.22 -3.80 -11.48
N ASN A 49 -16.93 -2.98 -12.26
CA ASN A 49 -16.75 -2.90 -13.72
C ASN A 49 -15.52 -2.10 -14.15
N LYS A 50 -14.88 -1.32 -13.26
CA LYS A 50 -13.71 -0.51 -13.57
C LYS A 50 -12.46 -1.20 -13.04
N THR A 51 -11.39 -1.15 -13.83
CA THR A 51 -10.10 -1.71 -13.49
C THR A 51 -9.10 -0.63 -13.07
N CYS A 52 -8.25 -0.97 -12.11
CA CYS A 52 -7.14 -0.20 -11.60
C CYS A 52 -5.87 -0.98 -11.87
N ILE A 53 -4.93 -0.39 -12.61
CA ILE A 53 -3.67 -1.07 -12.87
C ILE A 53 -2.74 -0.88 -11.68
N THR A 54 -2.25 -2.00 -11.17
CA THR A 54 -1.51 -2.09 -9.91
C THR A 54 -0.21 -2.82 -10.16
N VAL A 55 0.91 -2.12 -10.10
CA VAL A 55 2.24 -2.73 -10.28
C VAL A 55 2.70 -3.41 -8.99
N LEU A 56 3.43 -4.51 -9.14
CA LEU A 56 4.07 -5.20 -8.04
C LEU A 56 5.47 -4.61 -7.81
N LYS A 57 5.75 -4.22 -6.57
CA LYS A 57 7.07 -3.73 -6.15
C LYS A 57 7.54 -4.50 -4.95
N LYS A 58 8.85 -4.72 -4.82
CA LYS A 58 9.42 -5.45 -3.68
C LYS A 58 10.19 -4.54 -2.73
N LEU A 59 10.22 -4.93 -1.46
CA LEU A 59 11.19 -4.48 -0.47
C LEU A 59 11.45 -5.67 0.45
N GLN A 60 12.70 -6.13 0.51
CA GLN A 60 13.04 -7.37 1.22
C GLN A 60 12.17 -8.55 0.75
N ASP A 61 11.49 -9.25 1.65
CA ASP A 61 10.61 -10.40 1.36
C ASP A 61 9.15 -9.99 1.08
N LYS A 62 8.86 -8.69 1.00
CA LYS A 62 7.50 -8.15 0.83
C LYS A 62 7.25 -7.64 -0.57
N ILE A 63 6.03 -7.87 -1.05
CA ILE A 63 5.47 -7.30 -2.27
C ILE A 63 4.38 -6.32 -1.93
N PHE A 64 4.47 -5.13 -2.52
CA PHE A 64 3.52 -4.03 -2.42
C PHE A 64 2.77 -3.89 -3.72
N PHE A 65 1.47 -3.66 -3.60
CA PHE A 65 0.57 -3.43 -4.71
C PHE A 65 0.43 -1.91 -4.89
N ILE A 66 1.15 -1.34 -5.84
CA ILE A 66 1.16 0.11 -6.08
C ILE A 66 0.18 0.44 -7.21
N PRO A 67 -0.94 1.09 -6.92
CA PRO A 67 -1.87 1.51 -7.97
C PRO A 67 -1.24 2.66 -8.77
N ILE A 68 -1.24 2.57 -10.10
CA ILE A 68 -0.61 3.57 -10.99
C ILE A 68 -1.59 4.22 -11.97
N GLN A 69 -2.78 3.65 -12.17
CA GLN A 69 -3.80 4.18 -13.09
C GLN A 69 -5.21 3.88 -12.59
N ASN A 70 -6.14 4.80 -12.88
CA ASN A 70 -7.58 4.65 -12.55
C ASN A 70 -7.83 4.33 -11.07
N ILE A 71 -7.02 4.91 -10.20
CA ILE A 71 -7.06 4.64 -8.77
C ILE A 71 -8.38 5.14 -8.21
N ASN A 72 -9.24 4.22 -7.79
CA ASN A 72 -10.40 4.56 -6.98
C ASN A 72 -10.07 4.22 -5.52
N LEU A 73 -9.62 5.22 -4.77
CA LEU A 73 -9.13 5.03 -3.41
C LEU A 73 -10.25 4.69 -2.40
N ASN A 74 -11.55 4.82 -2.78
CA ASN A 74 -12.66 4.31 -1.97
C ASN A 74 -12.69 2.77 -1.88
N ILE A 75 -12.20 2.11 -2.92
CA ILE A 75 -12.20 0.64 -3.03
C ILE A 75 -10.79 0.06 -2.96
N HIS A 76 -9.76 0.88 -3.21
CA HIS A 76 -8.38 0.46 -3.09
C HIS A 76 -8.07 0.02 -1.66
N LYS A 77 -7.30 -1.06 -1.59
CA LYS A 77 -6.76 -1.58 -0.34
C LYS A 77 -5.27 -1.60 -0.46
N ASN A 78 -4.60 -1.09 0.56
CA ASN A 78 -3.18 -1.35 0.72
C ASN A 78 -3.03 -2.86 0.88
N ILE A 79 -2.21 -3.44 0.00
CA ILE A 79 -1.95 -4.88 -0.03
C ILE A 79 -0.45 -5.02 0.05
N ILE A 80 -0.02 -5.67 1.14
CA ILE A 80 1.36 -6.00 1.42
C ILE A 80 1.36 -7.48 1.76
N VAL A 81 2.06 -8.26 0.94
CA VAL A 81 2.09 -9.73 1.03
C VAL A 81 3.51 -10.22 1.00
N ASN A 82 3.76 -11.45 1.42
CA ASN A 82 5.05 -12.08 1.20
C ASN A 82 5.23 -12.42 -0.28
N ILE A 83 6.48 -12.44 -0.73
CA ILE A 83 6.79 -12.86 -2.11
C ILE A 83 6.28 -14.27 -2.43
N SER A 84 6.31 -15.19 -1.46
CA SER A 84 5.77 -16.55 -1.61
C SER A 84 4.26 -16.58 -1.88
N GLU A 85 3.51 -15.58 -1.41
CA GLU A 85 2.06 -15.50 -1.72
C GLU A 85 1.82 -15.11 -3.18
N ILE A 86 2.74 -14.35 -3.78
CA ILE A 86 2.67 -13.97 -5.19
C ILE A 86 3.09 -15.14 -6.07
N GLU A 87 4.20 -15.79 -5.74
CA GLU A 87 4.66 -17.04 -6.39
C GLU A 87 3.52 -18.06 -6.48
N MET A 88 2.84 -18.35 -5.37
CA MET A 88 1.68 -19.26 -5.35
C MET A 88 0.53 -18.84 -6.26
N VAL A 89 0.28 -17.53 -6.43
CA VAL A 89 -0.75 -17.04 -7.35
C VAL A 89 -0.26 -17.14 -8.79
N TRP A 90 1.01 -16.83 -9.05
CA TRP A 90 1.65 -16.82 -10.37
C TRP A 90 1.70 -18.23 -10.98
N GLU A 91 2.14 -19.22 -10.20
CA GLU A 91 2.18 -20.62 -10.61
C GLU A 91 0.76 -21.15 -10.91
N LYS A 92 -0.22 -20.73 -10.10
CA LYS A 92 -1.62 -21.17 -10.25
C LYS A 92 -2.27 -20.68 -11.53
N ILE A 93 -1.90 -19.50 -12.02
CA ILE A 93 -2.38 -18.97 -13.31
C ILE A 93 -1.52 -19.46 -14.49
N GLY A 94 -0.57 -20.36 -14.24
CA GLY A 94 0.22 -21.05 -15.27
C GLY A 94 1.50 -20.34 -15.72
N TYR A 95 1.95 -19.31 -15.01
CA TYR A 95 3.23 -18.65 -15.28
C TYR A 95 4.36 -19.23 -14.41
N ASP A 96 5.58 -19.20 -14.92
CA ASP A 96 6.79 -19.50 -14.15
C ASP A 96 7.22 -18.23 -13.40
N PHE A 97 7.20 -18.27 -12.07
CA PHE A 97 7.56 -17.11 -11.26
C PHE A 97 9.05 -16.77 -11.36
N ASP A 98 9.93 -17.76 -11.55
CA ASP A 98 11.38 -17.55 -11.62
C ASP A 98 11.77 -16.77 -12.88
N ASP A 99 11.03 -16.94 -13.97
CA ASP A 99 11.23 -16.19 -15.21
C ASP A 99 10.84 -14.71 -15.04
N ASP A 100 9.79 -14.43 -14.27
CA ASP A 100 9.16 -13.12 -14.18
C ASP A 100 9.55 -12.30 -12.93
N ILE A 101 10.13 -12.90 -11.90
CA ILE A 101 10.48 -12.23 -10.63
C ILE A 101 11.37 -10.98 -10.84
N ASN A 102 12.19 -10.98 -11.89
CA ASN A 102 13.05 -9.85 -12.25
C ASN A 102 12.28 -8.62 -12.75
N LEU A 103 11.02 -8.79 -13.16
CA LEU A 103 10.09 -7.72 -13.51
C LEU A 103 9.41 -7.13 -12.27
N ILE A 104 9.62 -7.69 -11.07
CA ILE A 104 9.22 -7.08 -9.80
C ILE A 104 10.38 -6.22 -9.27
N ASN A 105 10.36 -4.96 -9.66
CA ASN A 105 11.38 -3.98 -9.28
C ASN A 105 11.28 -3.57 -7.80
N GLU A 106 12.39 -3.09 -7.23
CA GLU A 106 12.40 -2.49 -5.89
C GLU A 106 11.45 -1.29 -5.81
N ILE A 107 10.79 -1.15 -4.67
CA ILE A 107 9.97 0.01 -4.37
C ILE A 107 10.85 1.25 -4.14
N ASP A 108 10.52 2.35 -4.80
CA ASP A 108 11.22 3.61 -4.61
C ASP A 108 10.67 4.41 -3.41
N LYS A 109 11.39 5.44 -2.98
CA LYS A 109 10.99 6.26 -1.81
C LYS A 109 9.74 7.10 -2.07
N ARG A 110 9.46 7.44 -3.33
CA ARG A 110 8.23 8.17 -3.70
C ARG A 110 7.02 7.23 -3.65
N GLU A 111 7.18 5.99 -4.09
CA GLU A 111 6.18 4.92 -4.00
C GLU A 111 5.88 4.59 -2.53
N LEU A 112 6.90 4.49 -1.66
CA LEU A 112 6.70 4.32 -0.21
C LEU A 112 5.94 5.50 0.42
N LYS A 113 6.30 6.74 0.05
CA LYS A 113 5.57 7.93 0.52
C LYS A 113 4.13 7.89 0.04
N LEU A 114 3.88 7.51 -1.21
CA LEU A 114 2.53 7.38 -1.75
C LEU A 114 1.71 6.38 -0.92
N LEU A 115 2.26 5.20 -0.60
CA LEU A 115 1.60 4.23 0.26
C LEU A 115 1.27 4.81 1.64
N TRP A 116 2.22 5.52 2.25
CA TRP A 116 2.00 6.19 3.53
C TRP A 116 0.84 7.21 3.47
N LEU A 117 0.73 7.97 2.38
CA LEU A 117 -0.33 8.95 2.18
C LEU A 117 -1.70 8.31 1.94
N ILE A 118 -1.80 7.27 1.11
CA ILE A 118 -3.10 6.63 0.78
C ILE A 118 -3.68 5.84 1.96
N ASN A 119 -2.89 5.56 3.00
CA ASN A 119 -3.37 4.96 4.24
C ASN A 119 -4.36 5.81 5.04
N SER A 120 -4.48 7.11 4.74
CA SER A 120 -5.34 8.01 5.48
C SER A 120 -6.84 7.82 5.22
N LYS A 121 -7.22 6.77 4.44
CA LYS A 121 -8.60 6.33 4.12
C LYS A 121 -9.55 7.50 3.92
N GLY A 122 -9.68 8.03 2.72
CA GLY A 122 -10.59 9.16 2.46
C GLY A 122 -10.04 10.17 1.46
N LEU A 123 -8.77 10.06 1.10
CA LEU A 123 -8.17 10.82 0.02
C LEU A 123 -8.50 10.12 -1.30
N ASN A 124 -9.74 10.25 -1.78
CA ASN A 124 -10.29 9.36 -2.79
C ASN A 124 -9.79 9.60 -4.22
N ASP A 125 -9.13 10.74 -4.48
CA ASP A 125 -9.01 11.30 -5.82
C ASP A 125 -7.67 12.01 -6.05
N LEU A 126 -6.55 11.35 -5.75
CA LEU A 126 -5.27 12.05 -5.72
C LEU A 126 -4.10 11.22 -6.26
N GLY A 127 -3.99 11.24 -7.59
CA GLY A 127 -2.76 10.84 -8.30
C GLY A 127 -1.54 11.72 -7.98
N LEU A 128 -1.71 12.83 -7.24
CA LEU A 128 -0.65 13.72 -6.76
C LEU A 128 -1.15 14.45 -5.51
N LEU A 129 -0.97 13.85 -4.34
CA LEU A 129 -1.14 14.58 -3.07
C LEU A 129 0.03 15.53 -2.87
N ILE A 130 -0.30 16.82 -2.87
CA ILE A 130 0.55 17.89 -2.36
C ILE A 130 0.32 17.94 -0.85
N SER A 131 1.40 17.95 -0.06
CA SER A 131 1.37 18.02 1.41
C SER A 131 0.33 19.02 1.94
N ASN A 132 0.23 20.19 1.31
CA ASN A 132 -0.70 21.25 1.65
C ASN A 132 -2.17 20.81 1.68
N LYS A 133 -2.63 19.99 0.71
CA LYS A 133 -4.02 19.51 0.70
C LYS A 133 -4.34 18.66 1.92
N ILE A 134 -3.39 17.86 2.40
CA ILE A 134 -3.59 17.03 3.59
C ILE A 134 -3.71 17.92 4.81
N LYS A 135 -2.82 18.92 4.94
CA LYS A 135 -2.85 19.87 6.06
C LYS A 135 -4.21 20.56 6.17
N ASP A 136 -4.78 20.98 5.05
CA ASP A 136 -6.09 21.65 4.99
C ASP A 136 -7.26 20.75 5.42
N MET A 137 -7.09 19.43 5.35
CA MET A 137 -8.11 18.45 5.73
C MET A 137 -7.98 17.97 7.18
N ILE A 138 -6.91 18.33 7.90
CA ILE A 138 -6.72 17.93 9.29
C ILE A 138 -7.68 18.72 10.18
N ILE A 139 -8.54 18.01 10.91
CA ILE A 139 -9.50 18.62 11.84
C ILE A 139 -9.10 18.42 13.31
N ALA A 140 -8.33 17.37 13.61
CA ALA A 140 -7.80 17.12 14.94
C ALA A 140 -6.54 16.25 14.87
N ILE A 141 -5.64 16.47 15.82
CA ILE A 141 -4.45 15.64 16.05
C ILE A 141 -4.49 15.23 17.53
N ILE A 142 -4.48 13.93 17.78
CA ILE A 142 -4.26 13.36 19.10
C ILE A 142 -2.81 12.90 19.14
N ASP A 143 -2.02 13.62 19.94
CA ASP A 143 -0.60 13.40 20.11
C ASP A 143 -0.28 13.36 21.60
N GLU A 144 0.35 12.28 22.05
CA GLU A 144 0.82 12.14 23.42
C GLU A 144 2.22 12.74 23.61
N THR A 145 2.88 13.21 22.54
CA THR A 145 4.26 13.69 22.52
C THR A 145 4.44 14.90 21.61
N LEU A 146 4.81 16.08 22.14
CA LEU A 146 4.97 17.32 21.34
C LEU A 146 5.79 17.19 20.03
N ASN A 147 6.71 16.22 19.98
CA ASN A 147 7.57 15.98 18.82
C ASN A 147 6.87 15.24 17.65
N ALA A 148 5.81 14.46 17.89
CA ALA A 148 5.24 13.62 16.82
C ALA A 148 4.55 14.44 15.74
N GLN A 149 3.82 15.48 16.14
CA GLN A 149 3.20 16.43 15.21
C GLN A 149 4.24 17.17 14.34
N GLU A 150 5.35 17.65 14.91
CA GLU A 150 6.42 18.33 14.15
C GLU A 150 7.04 17.38 13.13
N MET A 151 7.31 16.15 13.55
CA MET A 151 7.90 15.12 12.69
C MET A 151 6.96 14.66 11.58
N PHE A 152 5.67 14.56 11.88
CA PHE A 152 4.64 14.33 10.87
C PHE A 152 4.69 15.41 9.78
N TYR A 153 4.68 16.69 10.16
CA TYR A 153 4.75 17.77 9.17
C TYR A 153 6.07 17.77 8.40
N PHE A 154 7.19 17.48 9.08
CA PHE A 154 8.49 17.31 8.43
C PHE A 154 8.43 16.23 7.34
N TRP A 155 7.93 15.03 7.64
CA TRP A 155 7.84 13.93 6.67
C TRP A 155 6.80 14.16 5.59
N LEU A 156 5.73 14.88 5.92
CA LEU A 156 4.70 15.29 4.98
C LEU A 156 5.28 16.22 3.91
N ASP A 157 6.07 17.21 4.30
CA ASP A 157 6.64 18.22 3.39
C ASP A 157 7.90 17.74 2.64
N ASN A 158 8.73 16.92 3.27
CA ASN A 158 10.03 16.55 2.71
C ASN A 158 9.97 15.36 1.74
N SER A 159 10.91 15.32 0.79
CA SER A 159 11.14 14.13 -0.03
C SER A 159 11.70 13.00 0.83
N TRP A 160 11.23 11.78 0.61
CA TRP A 160 11.68 10.59 1.34
C TRP A 160 13.01 10.01 0.81
N ASN A 161 13.73 10.77 -0.02
CA ASN A 161 14.98 10.33 -0.67
C ASN A 161 16.05 9.88 0.34
N ASN A 162 16.04 10.43 1.56
CA ASN A 162 17.03 10.15 2.61
C ASN A 162 16.56 9.11 3.65
N ILE A 163 15.42 8.46 3.44
CA ILE A 163 14.92 7.46 4.39
C ILE A 163 15.69 6.14 4.20
N GLU A 164 16.66 5.89 5.08
CA GLU A 164 17.29 4.57 5.27
C GLU A 164 16.45 3.80 6.30
N GLY A 165 15.35 3.20 5.86
CA GLY A 165 14.42 2.52 6.76
C GLY A 165 14.25 1.05 6.43
N GLU A 166 14.17 0.23 7.48
CA GLU A 166 13.88 -1.21 7.42
C GLU A 166 12.36 -1.41 7.48
N ILE A 167 11.81 -2.33 6.67
CA ILE A 167 10.40 -2.68 6.84
C ILE A 167 10.22 -3.51 8.09
N THR A 168 9.24 -3.13 8.91
CA THR A 168 8.95 -3.78 10.18
C THR A 168 7.45 -3.98 10.33
N ARG A 169 7.07 -4.93 11.20
CA ARG A 169 5.67 -5.09 11.59
C ARG A 169 5.26 -4.01 12.58
N THR A 170 4.17 -3.32 12.29
CA THR A 170 3.46 -2.47 13.25
C THR A 170 2.61 -3.38 14.15
N GLY A 171 3.23 -3.99 15.16
CA GLY A 171 2.52 -4.87 16.11
C GLY A 171 2.03 -4.14 17.36
N LEU A 172 1.37 -4.89 18.26
CA LEU A 172 0.86 -4.47 19.58
C LEU A 172 1.90 -3.81 20.52
N HIS A 173 3.18 -3.82 20.16
CA HIS A 173 4.28 -3.23 20.92
C HIS A 173 4.58 -1.78 20.54
N MET A 174 3.97 -1.26 19.48
CA MET A 174 4.10 0.15 19.11
C MET A 174 3.35 1.02 20.11
N LYS A 175 4.08 1.93 20.75
CA LYS A 175 3.53 2.85 21.74
C LYS A 175 3.30 4.21 21.09
N ASN A 176 2.39 4.97 21.68
CA ASN A 176 2.18 6.39 21.36
C ASN A 176 1.92 6.62 19.85
N PRO A 177 0.81 6.11 19.30
CA PRO A 177 0.43 6.42 17.93
C PRO A 177 0.14 7.92 17.79
N LEU A 178 0.61 8.53 16.71
CA LEU A 178 0.07 9.82 16.29
C LEU A 178 -1.24 9.53 15.57
N VAL A 179 -2.36 10.02 16.10
CA VAL A 179 -3.68 9.84 15.48
C VAL A 179 -4.13 11.17 14.90
N ILE A 180 -4.40 11.20 13.60
CA ILE A 180 -4.85 12.37 12.86
C ILE A 180 -6.25 12.10 12.33
N TYR A 181 -7.19 12.99 12.63
CA TYR A 181 -8.51 12.99 12.02
C TYR A 181 -8.52 13.90 10.81
N ILE A 182 -8.91 13.34 9.67
CA ILE A 182 -8.97 14.03 8.39
C ILE A 182 -10.42 14.05 7.90
N GLU A 183 -10.90 15.23 7.50
CA GLU A 183 -12.20 15.39 6.86
C GLU A 183 -12.05 15.55 5.33
N HIS A 184 -12.72 14.70 4.58
CA HIS A 184 -12.83 14.81 3.12
C HIS A 184 -14.21 14.36 2.65
N GLU A 185 -14.86 15.13 1.76
CA GLU A 185 -16.21 14.83 1.25
C GLU A 185 -17.25 14.57 2.36
N ASN A 186 -17.20 15.34 3.45
CA ASN A 186 -18.05 15.17 4.64
C ASN A 186 -17.89 13.82 5.36
N LYS A 187 -16.75 13.13 5.15
CA LYS A 187 -16.38 11.92 5.89
C LYS A 187 -15.17 12.22 6.76
N ILE A 188 -15.29 11.93 8.04
CA ILE A 188 -14.19 11.96 8.99
C ILE A 188 -13.54 10.58 9.02
N ASN A 189 -12.23 10.56 8.82
CA ASN A 189 -11.46 9.33 8.84
C ASN A 189 -10.30 9.46 9.81
N GLU A 190 -10.04 8.36 10.50
CA GLU A 190 -8.88 8.22 11.37
C GLU A 190 -7.67 7.76 10.55
N TRP A 191 -6.57 8.49 10.68
CA TRP A 191 -5.29 8.14 10.11
C TRP A 191 -4.24 8.02 11.22
N ILE A 192 -3.52 6.91 11.22
CA ILE A 192 -2.39 6.68 12.13
C ILE A 192 -1.12 6.71 11.27
N PRO A 193 -0.55 7.89 10.96
CA PRO A 193 0.61 8.01 10.08
C PRO A 193 1.90 7.44 10.67
N LEU A 194 2.09 7.47 11.99
CA LEU A 194 3.36 7.05 12.59
C LEU A 194 3.18 6.56 14.02
N PHE A 195 4.18 5.78 14.45
CA PHE A 195 4.33 5.29 15.82
C PHE A 195 5.71 5.64 16.36
N TYR A 196 5.80 5.81 17.69
CA TYR A 196 7.09 5.96 18.37
C TYR A 196 7.52 4.64 19.02
N GLU A 197 8.69 4.16 18.62
CA GLU A 197 9.33 3.01 19.22
C GLU A 197 10.52 3.49 20.07
N ARG A 198 10.19 4.02 21.26
CA ARG A 198 11.14 4.68 22.21
C ARG A 198 11.67 6.01 21.63
N GLU A 199 12.47 6.74 22.42
CA GLU A 199 12.97 8.09 22.04
C GLU A 199 13.81 8.17 20.75
N ARG A 200 14.15 7.03 20.12
CA ARG A 200 15.16 6.95 19.05
C ARG A 200 14.68 6.38 17.73
N ASN A 201 13.47 5.80 17.69
CA ASN A 201 12.96 5.20 16.45
C ASN A 201 11.53 5.64 16.19
N ILE A 202 11.26 5.92 14.92
CA ILE A 202 9.92 6.20 14.43
C ILE A 202 9.58 5.15 13.39
N VAL A 203 8.34 4.73 13.40
CA VAL A 203 7.81 3.87 12.35
C VAL A 203 6.77 4.63 11.56
N LEU A 204 7.03 4.84 10.27
CA LEU A 204 6.07 5.39 9.32
C LEU A 204 5.11 4.27 8.92
N ASN A 205 3.83 4.42 9.25
CA ASN A 205 2.83 3.38 9.06
C ASN A 205 2.41 3.26 7.59
N LEU A 206 2.73 2.12 6.97
CA LEU A 206 2.30 1.78 5.61
C LEU A 206 0.98 1.01 5.58
N GLY A 207 0.34 0.81 6.73
CA GLY A 207 -0.90 0.04 6.85
C GLY A 207 -0.66 -1.46 6.82
N CYS A 208 -1.74 -2.23 6.95
CA CYS A 208 -1.71 -3.70 6.90
C CYS A 208 -0.68 -4.34 7.86
N GLU A 209 -0.51 -3.76 9.04
CA GLU A 209 0.47 -4.20 10.04
C GLU A 209 1.94 -3.97 9.64
N TRP A 210 2.22 -3.11 8.66
CA TRP A 210 3.58 -2.83 8.20
C TRP A 210 3.93 -1.34 8.28
N GLY A 211 5.21 -1.07 8.49
CA GLY A 211 5.74 0.27 8.50
C GLY A 211 7.23 0.31 8.17
N VAL A 212 7.73 1.51 7.90
CA VAL A 212 9.15 1.76 7.67
C VAL A 212 9.73 2.32 8.95
N LYS A 213 10.63 1.55 9.58
CA LYS A 213 11.35 1.98 10.78
C LYS A 213 12.52 2.87 10.40
N ILE A 214 12.59 4.03 11.02
CA ILE A 214 13.62 5.05 10.83
C ILE A 214 14.30 5.29 12.17
N SER A 215 15.62 5.21 12.17
CA SER A 215 16.43 5.63 13.32
C SER A 215 16.66 7.14 13.26
N LEU A 216 16.48 7.82 14.38
CA LEU A 216 16.71 9.27 14.51
C LEU A 216 18.19 9.62 14.76
N GLU A 217 19.10 8.64 14.78
CA GLU A 217 20.52 8.87 15.00
C GLU A 217 21.26 9.11 13.67
N LYS A 218 21.60 10.39 13.40
CA LYS A 218 22.84 10.82 12.72
C LYS A 218 23.33 12.12 13.37
#